data_AF-A0A060C6D4-F1
#
_entry.id   AF-A0A060C6D4-F1
#
_cell.length_a   1.000
_cell.length_b   1.000
_cell.length_c   1.000
_cell.angle_alpha   90.00
_cell.angle_beta   90.00
_cell.angle_gamma   90.00
#
_symmetry.space_group_name_H-M   'P 1'
#
loop_
_entity.id
_entity.type
_entity.pdbx_description
1 polymer ?
#
loop_
_entity_poly.entity_id
_entity_poly.type
_entity_poly.pdbx_seq_one_letter_code
_entity_poly.pdbx_strand_id
1 'polypeptide(L)' 'MAPFVEHMGRCVYTGIYEPDHPTATADGFRRDVADLVRELGVTTIRYPGGNFVSDYRWEDGI' A
#
# COMPACT_ATOMS: atom_id res chain seq x y z
N MET A 1 6.34 -16.55 -1.25
CA MET A 1 4.94 -16.11 -1.40
C MET A 1 4.97 -14.64 -1.77
N ALA A 2 4.30 -14.21 -2.84
CA ALA A 2 4.31 -12.80 -3.23
C ALA A 2 3.54 -11.96 -2.19
N PRO A 3 4.05 -10.80 -1.74
CA PRO A 3 3.34 -9.89 -0.85
C PRO A 3 1.99 -9.43 -1.40
N PHE A 4 1.11 -9.04 -0.49
CA PHE A 4 -0.27 -8.66 -0.78
C PHE A 4 -0.62 -7.38 -0.01
N VAL A 5 -1.21 -6.41 -0.72
CA VAL A 5 -1.71 -5.14 -0.17
C VAL A 5 -3.22 -5.10 -0.36
N GLU A 6 -3.94 -4.94 0.73
CA GLU A 6 -5.40 -4.83 0.80
C GLU A 6 -5.78 -3.52 1.47
N HIS A 7 -6.93 -2.95 1.11
CA HIS A 7 -7.56 -1.90 1.91
C HIS A 7 -8.14 -2.49 3.20
N MET A 8 -7.25 -2.94 4.09
CA MET A 8 -7.58 -3.57 5.36
C MET A 8 -6.74 -2.98 6.48
N GLY A 9 -7.41 -2.46 7.51
CA GLY A 9 -6.77 -1.87 8.69
C GLY A 9 -5.75 -0.79 8.30
N ARG A 10 -4.48 -1.01 8.64
CA ARG A 10 -3.37 -0.07 8.43
C ARG A 10 -2.45 -0.43 7.27
N CYS A 11 -2.87 -1.32 6.37
CA CYS A 11 -2.02 -1.78 5.27
C CYS A 11 -1.76 -0.65 4.26
N VAL A 12 -2.82 0.08 3.86
CA VAL A 12 -2.72 1.26 3.00
C VAL A 12 -2.51 2.52 3.83
N TYR A 13 -3.54 2.93 4.58
CA TYR A 13 -3.51 4.16 5.39
C TYR A 13 -2.73 3.95 6.68
N THR A 14 -1.83 4.88 7.02
CA THR A 14 -0.82 4.75 8.12
C THR A 14 0.17 3.59 7.92
N GLY A 15 0.16 2.97 6.73
CA GLY A 15 1.05 1.92 6.28
C GLY A 15 1.93 2.41 5.15
N ILE A 16 1.60 2.06 3.91
CA ILE A 16 2.34 2.55 2.73
C ILE A 16 2.05 4.03 2.41
N TYR A 17 0.91 4.57 2.86
CA TYR A 17 0.46 5.94 2.60
C TYR A 17 0.12 6.67 3.91
N GLU A 18 0.86 7.77 4.17
CA GLU A 18 0.72 8.62 5.36
C GLU A 18 1.33 10.01 5.06
N PRO A 19 0.54 10.97 4.53
CA PRO A 19 1.04 12.25 4.03
C PRO A 19 1.79 13.10 5.06
N ASP A 20 1.38 13.02 6.33
CA ASP A 20 1.98 13.81 7.42
C ASP A 20 3.20 13.12 8.06
N HIS A 21 3.62 11.95 7.55
CA HIS A 21 4.76 11.22 8.09
C HIS A 21 6.08 11.93 7.76
N PRO A 22 7.07 12.00 8.67
CA PRO A 22 8.34 12.69 8.42
C PRO A 22 9.14 12.19 7.20
N THR A 23 8.88 10.95 6.77
CA THR A 23 9.52 10.31 5.60
C THR A 23 8.62 10.29 4.36
N ALA A 24 7.45 10.94 4.40
CA ALA A 24 6.53 10.97 3.29
C ALA A 24 7.15 11.63 2.05
N THR A 25 6.84 11.09 0.87
CA THR A 25 7.09 11.76 -0.41
C THR A 25 6.06 12.87 -0.64
N ALA A 26 6.25 13.67 -1.70
CA ALA A 26 5.26 14.67 -2.12
C ALA A 26 3.88 14.06 -2.43
N ASP A 27 3.86 12.78 -2.83
CA ASP A 27 2.64 12.02 -3.12
C ASP A 27 2.07 11.31 -1.87
N GLY A 28 2.63 11.55 -0.68
CA GLY A 28 2.17 10.98 0.60
C GLY A 28 2.60 9.54 0.89
N PHE A 29 3.45 8.93 0.06
CA PHE A 29 3.98 7.58 0.30
C PHE A 29 5.15 7.59 1.28
N ARG A 30 5.21 6.60 2.17
CA ARG A 30 6.30 6.47 3.14
C ARG A 30 7.58 5.93 2.52
N ARG A 31 8.64 6.73 2.50
CA ARG A 31 9.94 6.35 1.90
C ARG A 31 10.64 5.23 2.65
N ASP A 32 10.61 5.27 3.98
CA ASP A 32 11.15 4.22 4.85
C ASP A 32 10.49 2.85 4.59
N VAL A 33 9.17 2.84 4.37
CA VAL A 33 8.46 1.61 3.99
C VAL A 33 8.89 1.13 2.60
N ALA A 34 9.01 2.04 1.63
CA ALA A 34 9.47 1.70 0.28
C ALA A 34 10.89 1.11 0.26
N ASP A 35 11.80 1.63 1.09
CA ASP A 35 13.18 1.14 1.17
C ASP A 35 13.25 -0.26 1.77
N LEU A 36 12.44 -0.56 2.80
CA LEU A 36 12.32 -1.92 3.35
C LEU A 36 11.72 -2.90 2.33
N VAL A 37 10.73 -2.49 1.55
CA VAL A 37 10.14 -3.32 0.48
C VAL A 37 11.17 -3.64 -0.61
N ARG A 38 12.05 -2.68 -0.95
CA ARG A 38 13.17 -2.89 -1.87
C ARG A 38 14.22 -3.83 -1.30
N GLU A 39 14.60 -3.66 -0.03
CA GLU A 39 15.54 -4.54 0.67
C GLU A 39 15.04 -5.99 0.70
N LEU A 40 13.74 -6.18 0.90
CA LEU A 40 13.10 -7.49 0.88
C LEU A 40 13.09 -8.14 -0.52
N GLY A 41 13.43 -7.40 -1.59
CA GLY A 41 13.49 -7.93 -2.94
C GLY A 41 12.12 -8.26 -3.54
N VAL A 42 11.08 -7.52 -3.14
CA VAL A 42 9.72 -7.74 -3.62
C VAL A 42 9.61 -7.34 -5.09
N THR A 43 9.27 -8.29 -5.96
CA THR A 43 9.13 -8.08 -7.41
C THR A 43 7.68 -7.96 -7.88
N THR A 44 6.73 -8.48 -7.09
CA THR A 44 5.31 -8.48 -7.41
C THR A 44 4.48 -8.28 -6.16
N ILE A 45 3.44 -7.45 -6.25
CA ILE A 45 2.46 -7.21 -5.19
C ILE A 45 1.06 -7.44 -5.75
N ARG A 46 0.23 -8.21 -5.03
CA ARG A 46 -1.21 -8.32 -5.33
C ARG A 46 -1.95 -7.13 -4.71
N TYR A 47 -2.86 -6.50 -5.44
CA TYR A 47 -3.68 -5.35 -5.02
C TYR A 47 -4.95 -5.25 -5.90
N PRO A 48 -6.08 -4.68 -5.45
CA PRO A 48 -6.46 -4.26 -4.09
C PRO A 48 -7.02 -5.41 -3.22
N GLY A 49 -6.87 -6.64 -3.72
CA GLY A 49 -7.56 -7.91 -3.44
C GLY A 49 -8.16 -8.23 -2.08
N GLY A 50 -8.04 -9.51 -1.69
CA GLY A 50 -8.63 -10.04 -0.46
C GLY A 50 -10.17 -10.01 -0.49
N ASN A 51 -10.78 -9.84 0.68
CA ASN A 51 -12.24 -9.72 0.78
C ASN A 51 -12.71 -8.32 0.38
N PHE A 52 -11.84 -7.32 0.51
CA PHE A 52 -12.14 -5.94 0.13
C PHE A 52 -12.61 -5.84 -1.33
N VAL A 53 -11.92 -6.52 -2.26
CA VAL A 53 -12.26 -6.43 -3.69
C VAL A 53 -13.61 -7.06 -4.05
N SER A 54 -14.21 -7.85 -3.16
CA SER A 54 -15.49 -8.54 -3.46
C SER A 54 -16.67 -7.59 -3.64
N ASP A 55 -16.62 -6.39 -3.05
CA ASP A 55 -17.68 -5.37 -3.15
C ASP A 55 -17.13 -3.99 -3.54
N TYR A 56 -15.87 -3.93 -3.98
CA TYR A 56 -15.22 -2.67 -4.34
C TYR A 56 -15.54 -2.26 -5.79
N ARG A 57 -16.04 -1.04 -5.97
CA ARG A 57 -16.20 -0.39 -7.28
C ARG A 57 -14.94 0.40 -7.60
N TRP A 58 -14.21 -0.03 -8.63
CA TRP A 58 -12.92 0.57 -8.98
C TRP A 58 -13.05 2.06 -9.39
N GLU A 59 -14.22 2.47 -9.87
CA GLU A 59 -14.51 3.86 -10.25
C GLU A 59 -14.42 4.82 -9.07
N ASP A 60 -14.63 4.35 -7.84
CA ASP A 60 -14.55 5.17 -6.63
C ASP A 60 -13.10 5.55 -6.27
N GLY A 61 -12.11 4.99 -6.96
CA GLY A 61 -10.68 5.24 -6.75
C GLY A 61 -9.97 5.98 -7.89
N ILE A 62 -10.72 6.58 -8.83
CA ILE A 62 -10.18 7.37 -9.95
C ILE A 62 -10.03 8.84 -9.56
#